data_AF-A0A938EI60-F1
#
_entry.id   AF-A0A938EI60-F1
#
_cell.length_a   1.000
_cell.length_b   1.000
_cell.length_c   1.000
_cell.angle_alpha   90.00
_cell.angle_beta   90.00
_cell.angle_gamma   90.00
#
_symmetry.space_group_name_H-M   'P 1'
#
loop_
_entity.id
_entity.type
_entity.pdbx_description
1 polymer ?
#
loop_
_entity_poly.entity_id
_entity_poly.type
_entity_poly.pdbx_seq_one_letter_code
_entity_poly.pdbx_strand_id
1 'polypeptide(L)'
;MKLSKMFIIFITLTLSLFISSPSLADEVPAETPAETSAPAFAETTPAYEPPAEALNGVGGWAVVDPVTGNVHGVIVATIDTFRERNGVIGHEYMGCASNCVLRFQTRATDDGNVAGWHGTQTNIDANGNASQTNDGTVKWNESEKNFTIKNSSTDSTKEKVTRTQTLFPEKTASNGKNLHTGIVDINTEYESSTIAGQRVKGSTKQQNLEDKNSTINVEFQNWSEGKNFTYENPNLLVENIDSDVNNELNKDGFTTESKEDASNELVEESEDVIFVKAIKALTENVKSFFSSLFGFRTEITSKD
;
A
#
# COMPACT_ATOMS: atom_id res chain seq x y z
N MET A 1 -22.99 33.63 -43.69
CA MET A 1 -22.55 35.03 -43.75
C MET A 1 -21.13 35.09 -43.21
N LYS A 2 -20.16 35.49 -44.07
CA LYS A 2 -18.70 35.72 -43.84
C LYS A 2 -17.85 34.47 -43.51
N LEU A 3 -17.03 33.93 -44.43
CA LEU A 3 -15.68 34.39 -44.88
C LEU A 3 -14.77 34.74 -43.69
N SER A 4 -13.48 34.43 -43.61
CA SER A 4 -12.45 33.87 -44.49
C SER A 4 -11.16 33.98 -43.65
N LYS A 5 -10.19 33.07 -43.80
CA LYS A 5 -8.81 33.41 -44.19
C LYS A 5 -7.84 32.25 -43.93
N MET A 6 -7.54 31.61 -45.05
CA MET A 6 -6.27 31.01 -45.41
C MET A 6 -5.12 32.04 -45.24
N PHE A 7 -3.99 31.63 -44.67
CA PHE A 7 -2.70 32.28 -44.88
C PHE A 7 -1.62 31.20 -45.00
N ILE A 8 -1.12 31.06 -46.22
CA ILE A 8 0.13 30.37 -46.59
C ILE A 8 1.20 31.47 -46.64
N ILE A 9 2.34 31.29 -45.97
CA ILE A 9 3.60 31.94 -46.38
C ILE A 9 4.77 30.93 -46.33
N PHE A 10 5.54 31.03 -47.40
CA PHE A 10 6.64 30.21 -47.90
C PHE A 10 8.02 30.75 -47.45
N ILE A 11 9.04 29.87 -47.45
CA ILE A 11 10.48 30.13 -47.77
C ILE A 11 11.27 30.93 -46.71
N THR A 12 12.46 30.52 -46.24
CA THR A 12 13.71 30.58 -47.01
C THR A 12 14.84 29.72 -46.42
N LEU A 13 15.43 28.91 -47.29
CA LEU A 13 16.74 28.25 -47.15
C LEU A 13 17.80 29.20 -47.72
N THR A 14 18.83 29.55 -46.96
CA THR A 14 20.02 30.22 -47.50
C THR A 14 21.27 29.50 -47.04
N LEU A 15 21.77 28.70 -47.97
CA LEU A 15 23.13 28.18 -48.07
C LEU A 15 24.01 29.29 -48.64
N SER A 16 25.08 29.67 -47.93
CA SER A 16 26.16 30.49 -48.49
C SER A 16 27.50 29.92 -48.05
N LEU A 17 28.15 29.22 -48.98
CA LEU A 17 29.58 28.98 -48.99
C LEU A 17 30.29 30.29 -49.37
N PHE A 18 31.32 30.67 -48.59
CA PHE A 18 32.41 31.48 -49.10
C PHE A 18 33.75 30.80 -48.75
N ILE A 19 34.48 30.47 -49.80
CA ILE A 19 35.89 30.09 -49.79
C ILE A 19 36.67 31.40 -49.87
N SER A 20 37.65 31.59 -48.98
CA SER A 20 38.83 32.42 -49.26
C SER A 20 40.04 31.89 -48.48
N SER A 21 41.18 31.90 -49.15
CA SER A 21 42.42 31.17 -48.88
C SER A 21 43.35 31.89 -47.86
N PRO A 22 44.54 31.33 -47.53
CA PRO A 22 45.20 31.50 -46.23
C PRO A 22 46.03 32.78 -46.12
N SER A 23 46.20 33.28 -44.90
CA SER A 23 47.21 34.27 -44.54
C SER A 23 48.09 33.72 -43.42
N LEU A 24 49.39 33.95 -43.59
CA LEU A 24 50.50 33.53 -42.74
C LEU A 24 50.40 34.05 -41.29
N ALA A 25 50.83 33.16 -40.40
CA ALA A 25 51.61 33.38 -39.17
C ALA A 25 51.44 34.73 -38.44
N ASP A 26 50.84 34.65 -37.25
CA ASP A 26 51.43 35.30 -36.08
C ASP A 26 51.21 34.41 -34.85
N GLU A 27 52.28 34.22 -34.10
CA GLU A 27 52.42 33.31 -32.97
C GLU A 27 51.77 33.95 -31.74
N VAL A 28 50.57 33.48 -31.35
CA VAL A 28 49.89 33.92 -30.12
C VAL A 28 49.99 32.78 -29.09
N PRO A 29 50.48 33.04 -27.86
CA PRO A 29 50.68 32.00 -26.86
C PRO A 29 49.34 31.36 -26.46
N ALA A 30 49.35 30.04 -26.34
CA ALA A 30 48.19 29.22 -25.98
C ALA A 30 47.59 29.68 -24.64
N GLU A 31 46.38 30.24 -24.67
CA GLU A 31 45.58 30.39 -23.47
C GLU A 31 45.08 29.01 -23.01
N THR A 32 45.50 28.64 -21.80
CA THR A 32 45.01 27.51 -21.03
C THR A 32 43.48 27.52 -20.98
N PRO A 33 42.78 26.41 -21.31
CA PRO A 33 41.34 26.35 -21.12
C PRO A 33 41.00 26.55 -19.64
N ALA A 34 40.17 27.56 -19.35
CA ALA A 34 39.59 27.75 -18.04
C ALA A 34 38.78 26.51 -17.66
N GLU A 35 39.21 25.79 -16.63
CA GLU A 35 38.40 24.77 -15.96
C GLU A 35 37.13 25.45 -15.45
N THR A 36 36.05 25.29 -16.20
CA THR A 36 34.70 25.55 -15.70
C THR A 36 34.48 24.53 -14.60
N SER A 37 34.59 25.00 -13.36
CA SER A 37 34.36 24.22 -12.16
C SER A 37 32.96 23.62 -12.26
N ALA A 38 32.88 22.31 -12.43
CA ALA A 38 31.64 21.57 -12.27
C ALA A 38 31.07 21.88 -10.88
N PRO A 39 29.75 22.03 -10.71
CA PRO A 39 29.18 22.18 -9.38
C PRO A 39 29.56 20.94 -8.57
N ALA A 40 30.25 21.18 -7.46
CA ALA A 40 30.57 20.15 -6.48
C ALA A 40 29.26 19.50 -6.03
N PHE A 41 29.07 18.22 -6.40
CA PHE A 41 28.06 17.40 -5.77
C PHE A 41 28.40 17.33 -4.28
N ALA A 42 27.49 17.83 -3.45
CA ALA A 42 27.58 17.66 -2.02
C ALA A 42 27.50 16.15 -1.70
N GLU A 43 28.65 15.55 -1.37
CA GLU A 43 28.68 14.41 -0.44
C GLU A 43 28.23 14.97 0.92
N THR A 44 27.24 14.41 1.60
CA THR A 44 27.45 13.28 2.52
C THR A 44 26.10 12.62 2.90
N THR A 45 25.42 11.98 1.95
CA THR A 45 24.54 10.88 2.37
C THR A 45 25.44 9.68 2.63
N PRO A 46 25.39 9.06 3.84
CA PRO A 46 26.19 7.87 4.09
C PRO A 46 25.87 6.83 3.02
N ALA A 47 26.91 6.24 2.44
CA ALA A 47 26.77 5.16 1.47
C ALA A 47 25.87 4.07 2.07
N TYR A 48 24.85 3.66 1.33
CA TYR A 48 23.95 2.61 1.80
C TYR A 48 24.76 1.32 1.88
N GLU A 49 24.94 0.80 3.09
CA GLU A 49 25.49 -0.53 3.32
C GLU A 49 24.35 -1.55 3.27
N PRO A 50 24.33 -2.45 2.27
CA PRO A 50 23.32 -3.50 2.22
C PRO A 50 23.44 -4.43 3.43
N PRO A 51 22.32 -4.97 3.93
CA PRO A 51 22.36 -5.91 5.03
C PRO A 51 23.14 -7.18 4.62
N ALA A 52 23.69 -7.91 5.59
CA ALA A 52 24.61 -9.03 5.35
C ALA A 52 24.04 -10.07 4.38
N GLU A 53 22.73 -10.21 4.33
CA GLU A 53 22.05 -11.25 3.55
C GLU A 53 21.89 -10.90 2.09
N ALA A 54 22.07 -9.63 1.74
CA ALA A 54 22.28 -9.21 0.36
C ALA A 54 23.56 -9.81 -0.25
N LEU A 55 24.50 -10.28 0.59
CA LEU A 55 25.72 -10.95 0.15
C LEU A 55 25.52 -12.44 -0.17
N ASN A 56 24.37 -13.02 0.20
CA ASN A 56 24.11 -14.46 0.09
C ASN A 56 23.57 -14.88 -1.29
N GLY A 57 23.89 -14.11 -2.34
CA GLY A 57 23.52 -14.41 -3.73
C GLY A 57 22.43 -13.50 -4.27
N VAL A 58 21.48 -14.08 -5.01
CA VAL A 58 20.40 -13.34 -5.67
C VAL A 58 19.32 -12.98 -4.66
N GLY A 59 18.77 -11.77 -4.75
CA GLY A 59 17.61 -11.35 -3.97
C GLY A 59 16.81 -10.25 -4.67
N GLY A 60 15.72 -9.83 -4.04
CA GLY A 60 14.85 -8.77 -4.51
C GLY A 60 15.34 -7.42 -4.01
N TRP A 61 15.63 -6.51 -4.94
CA TRP A 61 16.10 -5.16 -4.67
C TRP A 61 15.02 -4.16 -5.04
N ALA A 62 14.50 -3.46 -4.04
CA ALA A 62 13.50 -2.42 -4.20
C ALA A 62 14.12 -1.19 -4.85
N VAL A 63 13.46 -0.66 -5.89
CA VAL A 63 13.75 0.63 -6.51
C VAL A 63 13.04 1.71 -5.70
N VAL A 64 13.80 2.53 -4.99
CA VAL A 64 13.31 3.49 -4.02
C VAL A 64 13.58 4.92 -4.51
N ASP A 65 12.55 5.76 -4.51
CA ASP A 65 12.74 7.20 -4.63
C ASP A 65 13.37 7.71 -3.31
N PRO A 66 14.61 8.24 -3.33
CA PRO A 66 15.30 8.66 -2.11
C PRO A 66 14.65 9.85 -1.40
N VAL A 67 13.78 10.61 -2.07
CA VAL A 67 13.09 11.78 -1.48
C VAL A 67 11.83 11.35 -0.75
N THR A 68 11.02 10.50 -1.38
CA THR A 68 9.70 10.11 -0.84
C THR A 68 9.71 8.79 -0.08
N GLY A 69 10.74 7.97 -0.29
CA GLY A 69 10.84 6.59 0.19
C GLY A 69 9.95 5.62 -0.59
N ASN A 70 9.24 6.05 -1.62
CA ASN A 70 8.30 5.20 -2.36
C ASN A 70 9.05 4.09 -3.13
N VAL A 71 8.52 2.86 -3.08
CA VAL A 71 9.06 1.74 -3.85
C VAL A 71 8.34 1.64 -5.19
N HIS A 72 9.07 1.82 -6.29
CA HIS A 72 8.54 1.82 -7.65
C HIS A 72 8.55 0.47 -8.34
N GLY A 73 9.36 -0.45 -7.85
CA GLY A 73 9.44 -1.81 -8.38
C GLY A 73 10.52 -2.61 -7.66
N VAL A 74 10.69 -3.85 -8.09
CA VAL A 74 11.68 -4.77 -7.52
C VAL A 74 12.48 -5.39 -8.66
N ILE A 75 13.80 -5.42 -8.51
CA ILE A 75 14.75 -6.01 -9.46
C ILE A 75 15.37 -7.23 -8.80
N VAL A 76 15.44 -8.34 -9.53
CA VAL A 76 16.10 -9.56 -9.08
C VAL A 76 17.57 -9.52 -9.50
N ALA A 77 18.48 -9.52 -8.53
CA ALA A 77 19.92 -9.35 -8.80
C ALA A 77 20.81 -9.73 -7.60
N THR A 78 22.11 -9.84 -7.84
CA THR A 78 23.16 -9.94 -6.79
C THR A 78 23.69 -8.55 -6.42
N ILE A 79 24.32 -8.44 -5.25
CA ILE A 79 24.92 -7.19 -4.76
C ILE A 79 25.93 -6.56 -5.74
N ASP A 80 26.61 -7.37 -6.55
CA ASP A 80 27.66 -6.91 -7.47
C ASP A 80 27.12 -5.95 -8.52
N THR A 81 25.85 -6.07 -8.86
CA THR A 81 25.13 -5.16 -9.77
C THR A 81 25.10 -3.71 -9.26
N PHE A 82 25.36 -3.48 -7.98
CA PHE A 82 25.00 -2.24 -7.28
C PHE A 82 26.18 -1.49 -6.65
N ARG A 83 27.32 -2.17 -6.46
CA ARG A 83 28.49 -1.62 -5.74
C ARG A 83 29.10 -0.40 -6.43
N GLU A 84 29.11 -0.36 -7.76
CA GLU A 84 29.82 0.67 -8.52
C GLU A 84 29.13 2.04 -8.53
N ARG A 85 27.84 2.12 -8.20
CA ARG A 85 27.03 3.37 -8.25
C ARG A 85 26.38 3.72 -6.93
N ASN A 86 26.88 3.20 -5.81
CA ASN A 86 26.28 3.39 -4.48
C ASN A 86 24.77 3.04 -4.47
N GLY A 87 24.38 2.02 -5.25
CA GLY A 87 22.99 1.59 -5.41
C GLY A 87 22.10 2.46 -6.31
N VAL A 88 22.62 3.47 -7.01
CA VAL A 88 21.83 4.29 -7.96
C VAL A 88 21.60 3.55 -9.28
N ILE A 89 20.35 3.54 -9.77
CA ILE A 89 19.97 2.88 -11.03
C ILE A 89 20.53 3.61 -12.27
N GLY A 90 20.51 4.95 -12.27
CA GLY A 90 21.04 5.77 -13.35
C GLY A 90 20.17 5.84 -14.62
N HIS A 91 18.94 5.33 -14.56
CA HIS A 91 17.93 5.41 -15.63
C HIS A 91 16.53 5.34 -15.01
N GLU A 92 15.50 5.71 -15.77
CA GLU A 92 14.12 5.63 -15.27
C GLU A 92 13.66 4.18 -15.15
N TYR A 93 12.96 3.85 -14.06
CA TYR A 93 12.45 2.50 -13.82
C TYR A 93 11.05 2.57 -13.21
N MET A 94 10.04 2.07 -13.94
CA MET A 94 8.63 2.05 -13.50
C MET A 94 8.14 3.41 -12.96
N GLY A 95 8.48 4.50 -13.66
CA GLY A 95 8.11 5.87 -13.27
C GLY A 95 8.98 6.48 -12.15
N CYS A 96 10.02 5.77 -11.68
CA CYS A 96 11.04 6.32 -10.81
C CYS A 96 12.10 7.04 -11.67
N ALA A 97 12.54 8.22 -11.23
CA ALA A 97 13.58 8.99 -11.92
C ALA A 97 14.96 8.30 -11.85
N SER A 98 15.92 8.77 -12.65
CA SER A 98 17.26 8.16 -12.76
C SER A 98 18.09 8.20 -11.48
N ASN A 99 17.74 9.06 -10.52
CA ASN A 99 18.38 9.17 -9.21
C ASN A 99 17.83 8.18 -8.17
N CYS A 100 16.88 7.32 -8.54
CA CYS A 100 16.37 6.30 -7.64
C CYS A 100 17.46 5.33 -7.21
N VAL A 101 17.33 4.87 -5.97
CA VAL A 101 18.32 4.03 -5.29
C VAL A 101 17.77 2.64 -5.05
N LEU A 102 18.65 1.68 -4.86
CA LEU A 102 18.28 0.31 -4.57
C LEU A 102 18.42 0.02 -3.09
N ARG A 103 17.46 -0.74 -2.55
CA ARG A 103 17.44 -1.23 -1.18
C ARG A 103 17.11 -2.71 -1.17
N PHE A 104 17.90 -3.51 -0.47
CA PHE A 104 17.66 -4.94 -0.37
C PHE A 104 16.33 -5.19 0.35
N GLN A 105 15.43 -5.98 -0.27
CA GLN A 105 14.07 -6.18 0.22
C GLN A 105 13.81 -7.64 0.61
N THR A 106 14.26 -8.60 -0.21
CA THR A 106 13.96 -10.02 0.00
C THR A 106 15.12 -10.93 -0.35
N ARG A 107 15.29 -11.99 0.45
CA ARG A 107 16.16 -13.12 0.12
C ARG A 107 15.46 -14.05 -0.89
N ALA A 108 16.23 -14.79 -1.67
CA ALA A 108 15.70 -15.94 -2.40
C ALA A 108 15.28 -17.05 -1.43
N THR A 109 14.23 -17.79 -1.78
CA THR A 109 13.89 -19.08 -1.15
C THR A 109 14.84 -20.19 -1.62
N ASP A 110 14.84 -21.34 -0.96
CA ASP A 110 15.72 -22.49 -1.23
C ASP A 110 15.56 -23.04 -2.66
N ASP A 111 14.38 -22.86 -3.26
CA ASP A 111 14.07 -23.20 -4.66
C ASP A 111 14.48 -22.10 -5.66
N GLY A 112 15.07 -21.01 -5.18
CA GLY A 112 15.55 -19.89 -5.97
C GLY A 112 14.48 -18.85 -6.32
N ASN A 113 13.26 -18.95 -5.78
CA ASN A 113 12.23 -17.95 -6.04
C ASN A 113 12.54 -16.62 -5.32
N VAL A 114 12.37 -15.53 -6.06
CA VAL A 114 12.58 -14.16 -5.58
C VAL A 114 11.36 -13.34 -5.98
N ALA A 115 10.76 -12.68 -5.01
CA ALA A 115 9.70 -11.71 -5.25
C ALA A 115 9.86 -10.53 -4.30
N GLY A 116 9.06 -9.49 -4.49
CA GLY A 116 9.04 -8.36 -3.59
C GLY A 116 7.76 -7.53 -3.74
N TRP A 117 7.70 -6.46 -2.97
CA TRP A 117 6.56 -5.55 -2.87
C TRP A 117 6.93 -4.20 -3.47
N HIS A 118 6.02 -3.64 -4.27
CA HIS A 118 6.11 -2.31 -4.84
C HIS A 118 4.74 -1.63 -4.79
N GLY A 119 4.74 -0.29 -4.82
CA GLY A 119 3.51 0.52 -4.76
C GLY A 119 3.07 1.07 -6.11
N THR A 120 3.56 0.50 -7.21
CA THR A 120 3.18 0.92 -8.56
C THR A 120 1.95 0.15 -9.07
N GLN A 121 1.02 0.90 -9.65
CA GLN A 121 -0.15 0.40 -10.35
C GLN A 121 -0.04 0.74 -11.84
N THR A 122 -0.49 -0.20 -12.67
CA THR A 122 -0.59 -0.01 -14.12
C THR A 122 -2.00 0.38 -14.50
N ASN A 123 -2.14 1.58 -15.05
CA ASN A 123 -3.41 2.07 -15.59
C ASN A 123 -3.37 1.99 -17.12
N ILE A 124 -4.35 1.32 -17.70
CA ILE A 124 -4.51 1.24 -19.15
C ILE A 124 -5.64 2.18 -19.56
N ASP A 125 -5.34 3.16 -20.40
CA ASP A 125 -6.34 4.09 -20.92
C ASP A 125 -7.26 3.42 -21.97
N ALA A 126 -8.31 4.13 -22.40
CA ALA A 126 -9.26 3.62 -23.40
C ALA A 126 -8.61 3.34 -24.78
N ASN A 127 -7.41 3.86 -25.03
CA ASN A 127 -6.65 3.65 -26.26
C ASN A 127 -5.62 2.51 -26.12
N GLY A 128 -5.56 1.85 -24.96
CA GLY A 128 -4.60 0.78 -24.67
C GLY A 128 -3.22 1.25 -24.21
N ASN A 129 -3.02 2.55 -23.93
CA ASN A 129 -1.74 3.04 -23.42
C ASN A 129 -1.64 2.77 -21.92
N ALA A 130 -0.54 2.14 -21.52
CA ALA A 130 -0.22 1.89 -20.11
C ALA A 130 0.52 3.09 -19.51
N SER A 131 0.10 3.52 -18.32
CA SER A 131 0.81 4.47 -17.47
C SER A 131 1.02 3.89 -16.09
N GLN A 132 2.17 4.18 -15.49
CA GLN A 132 2.53 3.75 -14.14
C GLN A 132 2.29 4.87 -13.14
N THR A 133 1.58 4.58 -12.07
CA THR A 133 1.41 5.51 -10.94
C THR A 133 1.88 4.84 -9.66
N ASN A 134 2.58 5.57 -8.81
CA ASN A 134 2.93 5.09 -7.46
C ASN A 134 1.95 5.71 -6.46
N ASP A 135 1.27 4.88 -5.68
CA ASP A 135 0.29 5.32 -4.67
C ASP A 135 0.87 5.41 -3.25
N GLY A 136 2.18 5.13 -3.10
CA GLY A 136 2.88 5.17 -1.82
C GLY A 136 2.50 4.02 -0.88
N THR A 137 1.87 2.95 -1.38
CA THR A 137 1.51 1.77 -0.58
C THR A 137 2.72 0.99 -0.08
N VAL A 138 3.87 1.08 -0.74
CA VAL A 138 5.12 0.47 -0.26
C VAL A 138 6.18 1.53 -0.12
N LYS A 139 6.73 1.66 1.09
CA LYS A 139 7.74 2.68 1.41
C LYS A 139 8.92 2.08 2.15
N TRP A 140 10.11 2.56 1.83
CA TRP A 140 11.34 2.29 2.56
C TRP A 140 11.46 3.23 3.77
N ASN A 141 11.84 2.67 4.91
CA ASN A 141 12.20 3.40 6.11
C ASN A 141 13.72 3.37 6.29
N GLU A 142 14.37 4.51 6.04
CA GLU A 142 15.83 4.63 6.11
C GLU A 142 16.38 4.47 7.53
N SER A 143 15.63 4.87 8.56
CA SER A 143 16.07 4.79 9.95
C SER A 143 16.03 3.36 10.49
N GLU A 144 14.98 2.61 10.14
CA GLU A 144 14.76 1.25 10.65
C GLU A 144 15.23 0.16 9.68
N LYS A 145 15.68 0.56 8.49
CA LYS A 145 16.14 -0.32 7.42
C LYS A 145 15.13 -1.41 7.04
N ASN A 146 13.85 -1.04 7.04
CA ASN A 146 12.72 -1.93 6.75
C ASN A 146 11.77 -1.27 5.74
N PHE A 147 10.70 -1.98 5.37
CA PHE A 147 9.67 -1.45 4.49
C PHE A 147 8.31 -1.46 5.17
N THR A 148 7.53 -0.40 4.97
CA THR A 148 6.10 -0.40 5.26
C THR A 148 5.33 -0.81 4.02
N ILE A 149 4.39 -1.75 4.18
CA ILE A 149 3.46 -2.21 3.15
C ILE A 149 2.04 -1.91 3.63
N LYS A 150 1.30 -1.12 2.87
CA LYS A 150 -0.09 -0.76 3.12
C LYS A 150 -0.95 -1.28 1.99
N ASN A 151 -1.94 -2.09 2.30
CA ASN A 151 -2.98 -2.50 1.36
C ASN A 151 -4.31 -1.93 1.85
N SER A 152 -5.14 -1.41 0.95
CA SER A 152 -6.51 -1.04 1.25
C SER A 152 -7.39 -1.58 0.14
N SER A 153 -8.48 -2.25 0.53
CA SER A 153 -9.50 -2.71 -0.40
C SER A 153 -10.86 -2.19 0.05
N THR A 154 -11.73 -1.92 -0.92
CA THR A 154 -13.13 -1.58 -0.69
C THR A 154 -13.95 -2.42 -1.65
N ASP A 155 -14.92 -3.15 -1.13
CA ASP A 155 -15.75 -4.03 -1.94
C ASP A 155 -16.97 -3.28 -2.52
N SER A 156 -17.83 -4.01 -3.24
CA SER A 156 -19.07 -3.44 -3.80
C SER A 156 -20.09 -3.03 -2.74
N THR A 157 -20.00 -3.57 -1.53
CA THR A 157 -20.88 -3.23 -0.40
C THR A 157 -20.39 -1.99 0.37
N LYS A 158 -19.22 -1.44 -0.01
CA LYS A 158 -18.52 -0.33 0.65
C LYS A 158 -17.90 -0.72 2.00
N GLU A 159 -17.74 -2.00 2.25
CA GLU A 159 -16.89 -2.48 3.32
C GLU A 159 -15.44 -2.23 2.94
N LYS A 160 -14.65 -1.72 3.90
CA LYS A 160 -13.26 -1.34 3.67
C LYS A 160 -12.36 -2.11 4.61
N VAL A 161 -11.32 -2.72 4.05
CA VAL A 161 -10.26 -3.37 4.82
C VAL A 161 -8.95 -2.65 4.52
N THR A 162 -8.30 -2.13 5.56
CA THR A 162 -6.96 -1.55 5.48
C THR A 162 -6.00 -2.43 6.27
N ARG A 163 -4.86 -2.75 5.68
CA ARG A 163 -3.82 -3.54 6.31
C ARG A 163 -2.47 -2.87 6.16
N THR A 164 -1.81 -2.60 7.28
CA THR A 164 -0.45 -2.03 7.30
C THR A 164 0.49 -3.05 7.92
N GLN A 165 1.65 -3.26 7.32
CA GLN A 165 2.59 -4.31 7.67
C GLN A 165 4.02 -3.79 7.56
N THR A 166 4.93 -4.34 8.36
CA THR A 166 6.36 -4.06 8.27
C THR A 166 7.08 -5.27 7.70
N LEU A 167 7.95 -5.05 6.71
CA LEU A 167 8.80 -6.07 6.12
C LEU A 167 10.25 -5.85 6.54
N PHE A 168 10.82 -6.81 7.26
CA PHE A 168 12.24 -6.86 7.58
C PHE A 168 12.97 -7.78 6.60
N PRO A 169 13.89 -7.25 5.77
CA PRO A 169 14.63 -8.07 4.80
C PRO A 169 15.37 -9.24 5.44
N GLU A 170 15.98 -9.01 6.62
CA GLU A 170 16.68 -10.01 7.44
C GLU A 170 15.81 -11.20 7.92
N LYS A 171 14.49 -11.09 7.82
CA LYS A 171 13.57 -12.15 8.23
C LYS A 171 12.94 -12.87 7.05
N THR A 172 13.08 -12.35 5.83
CA THR A 172 12.51 -12.97 4.61
C THR A 172 13.17 -14.31 4.31
N ALA A 173 12.38 -15.31 3.92
CA ALA A 173 12.83 -16.67 3.66
C ALA A 173 13.74 -17.27 4.75
N SER A 174 13.58 -16.86 6.02
CA SER A 174 14.38 -17.37 7.14
C SER A 174 14.16 -18.86 7.40
N ASN A 175 13.03 -19.40 6.93
CA ASN A 175 12.71 -20.82 6.90
C ASN A 175 13.03 -21.50 5.56
N GLY A 176 13.69 -20.79 4.63
CA GLY A 176 14.03 -21.26 3.29
C GLY A 176 12.86 -21.37 2.31
N LYS A 177 11.61 -21.15 2.72
CA LYS A 177 10.44 -21.50 1.91
C LYS A 177 9.47 -20.37 1.64
N ASN A 178 9.39 -19.38 2.54
CA ASN A 178 8.36 -18.36 2.46
C ASN A 178 8.95 -16.96 2.62
N LEU A 179 8.77 -16.11 1.61
CA LEU A 179 9.17 -14.71 1.66
C LEU A 179 8.43 -13.92 2.75
N HIS A 180 7.21 -14.35 3.10
CA HIS A 180 6.37 -13.68 4.08
C HIS A 180 6.86 -13.84 5.52
N THR A 181 7.88 -14.66 5.80
CA THR A 181 8.49 -14.71 7.13
C THR A 181 9.10 -13.36 7.54
N GLY A 182 9.35 -12.47 6.57
CA GLY A 182 9.79 -11.10 6.84
C GLY A 182 8.70 -10.14 7.29
N ILE A 183 7.42 -10.53 7.17
CA ILE A 183 6.28 -9.67 7.47
C ILE A 183 5.93 -9.76 8.95
N VAL A 184 5.96 -8.62 9.62
CA VAL A 184 5.63 -8.44 11.04
C VAL A 184 4.80 -7.19 11.26
N ASP A 185 4.36 -6.95 12.49
CA ASP A 185 3.60 -5.76 12.90
C ASP A 185 2.40 -5.50 11.98
N ILE A 186 1.60 -6.53 11.76
CA ILE A 186 0.44 -6.48 10.89
C ILE A 186 -0.70 -5.82 11.67
N ASN A 187 -1.07 -4.62 11.26
CA ASN A 187 -2.26 -3.92 11.73
C ASN A 187 -3.36 -4.08 10.67
N THR A 188 -4.49 -4.64 11.07
CA THR A 188 -5.66 -4.80 10.21
C THR A 188 -6.81 -3.98 10.77
N GLU A 189 -7.39 -3.13 9.93
CA GLU A 189 -8.57 -2.33 10.21
C GLU A 189 -9.68 -2.72 9.24
N TYR A 190 -10.87 -2.94 9.78
CA TYR A 190 -12.10 -3.22 9.07
C TYR A 190 -13.08 -2.09 9.35
N GLU A 191 -13.72 -1.56 8.31
CA GLU A 191 -14.83 -0.64 8.42
C GLU A 191 -16.02 -1.22 7.66
N SER A 192 -17.14 -1.39 8.34
CA SER A 192 -18.36 -1.87 7.70
C SER A 192 -18.95 -0.82 6.75
N SER A 193 -19.84 -1.32 5.89
CA SER A 193 -20.86 -0.50 5.25
C SER A 193 -21.80 0.14 6.29
N THR A 194 -22.60 1.11 5.84
CA THR A 194 -23.59 1.78 6.70
C THR A 194 -24.93 1.05 6.61
N ILE A 195 -25.46 0.61 7.76
CA ILE A 195 -26.79 -0.01 7.87
C ILE A 195 -27.63 0.86 8.80
N ALA A 196 -28.74 1.42 8.29
CA ALA A 196 -29.62 2.33 9.04
C ALA A 196 -28.87 3.46 9.79
N GLY A 197 -27.87 4.06 9.15
CA GLY A 197 -27.03 5.11 9.76
C GLY A 197 -25.99 4.61 10.76
N GLN A 198 -25.96 3.31 11.06
CA GLN A 198 -24.99 2.67 11.94
C GLN A 198 -23.80 2.13 11.16
N ARG A 199 -22.63 2.12 11.81
CA ARG A 199 -21.37 1.57 11.30
C ARG A 199 -20.59 0.93 12.42
N VAL A 200 -19.79 -0.07 12.06
CA VAL A 200 -18.87 -0.73 12.99
C VAL A 200 -17.46 -0.74 12.42
N LYS A 201 -16.48 -0.51 13.29
CA LYS A 201 -15.06 -0.66 12.99
C LYS A 201 -14.48 -1.82 13.78
N GLY A 202 -13.71 -2.66 13.12
CA GLY A 202 -12.90 -3.70 13.73
C GLY A 202 -11.42 -3.35 13.60
N SER A 203 -10.61 -3.65 14.61
CA SER A 203 -9.15 -3.58 14.48
C SER A 203 -8.46 -4.72 15.22
N THR A 204 -7.32 -5.16 14.68
CA THR A 204 -6.45 -6.13 15.34
C THR A 204 -5.00 -5.89 14.96
N LYS A 205 -4.08 -6.28 15.85
CA LYS A 205 -2.64 -6.24 15.63
C LYS A 205 -2.06 -7.65 15.79
N GLN A 206 -1.55 -8.21 14.70
CA GLN A 206 -0.86 -9.49 14.66
C GLN A 206 0.65 -9.27 14.62
N GLN A 207 1.41 -10.02 15.41
CA GLN A 207 2.88 -9.93 15.40
C GLN A 207 3.47 -10.43 14.07
N ASN A 208 2.86 -11.44 13.47
CA ASN A 208 3.21 -12.02 12.17
C ASN A 208 1.98 -12.76 11.60
N LEU A 209 2.11 -13.34 10.40
CA LEU A 209 1.00 -14.04 9.73
C LEU A 209 0.49 -15.29 10.44
N GLU A 210 1.28 -15.88 11.34
CA GLU A 210 0.95 -17.09 12.08
C GLU A 210 0.35 -16.79 13.46
N ASP A 211 0.33 -15.51 13.86
CA ASP A 211 -0.27 -15.07 15.11
C ASP A 211 -1.80 -15.20 15.05
N LYS A 212 -2.31 -16.20 15.78
CA LYS A 212 -3.74 -16.50 15.94
C LYS A 212 -4.33 -15.93 17.23
N ASN A 213 -3.49 -15.35 18.10
CA ASN A 213 -3.87 -14.92 19.44
C ASN A 213 -3.70 -13.41 19.56
N SER A 214 -4.40 -12.69 18.70
CA SER A 214 -4.35 -11.23 18.66
C SER A 214 -5.59 -10.62 19.27
N THR A 215 -5.39 -9.55 20.04
CA THR A 215 -6.49 -8.74 20.57
C THR A 215 -7.31 -8.15 19.41
N ILE A 216 -8.62 -8.15 19.55
CA ILE A 216 -9.56 -7.54 18.60
C ILE A 216 -10.36 -6.46 19.32
N ASN A 217 -10.45 -5.27 18.71
CA ASN A 217 -11.32 -4.19 19.17
C ASN A 217 -12.43 -3.98 18.15
N VAL A 218 -13.67 -3.81 18.63
CA VAL A 218 -14.87 -3.59 17.83
C VAL A 218 -15.59 -2.35 18.34
N GLU A 219 -15.72 -1.34 17.50
CA GLU A 219 -16.31 -0.04 17.83
C GLU A 219 -17.55 0.23 16.97
N PHE A 220 -18.72 0.35 17.60
CA PHE A 220 -19.97 0.80 16.98
C PHE A 220 -20.05 2.32 17.08
N GLN A 221 -19.60 2.99 16.03
CA GLN A 221 -19.29 4.43 16.06
C GLN A 221 -20.52 5.32 16.30
N ASN A 222 -21.67 4.89 15.80
CA ASN A 222 -22.91 5.65 15.82
C ASN A 222 -23.87 5.20 16.95
N TRP A 223 -23.43 4.25 17.77
CA TRP A 223 -24.15 3.80 18.95
C TRP A 223 -23.59 4.51 20.18
N SER A 224 -24.41 5.35 20.83
CA SER A 224 -24.19 5.95 22.17
C SER A 224 -22.73 6.28 22.51
N GLU A 225 -22.24 7.45 22.06
CA GLU A 225 -20.85 7.93 22.24
C GLU A 225 -19.73 7.01 21.72
N GLY A 226 -20.05 6.00 20.90
CA GLY A 226 -19.09 5.04 20.36
C GLY A 226 -18.87 3.87 21.31
N LYS A 227 -19.79 2.89 21.28
CA LYS A 227 -19.66 1.65 22.07
C LYS A 227 -18.50 0.80 21.57
N ASN A 228 -17.64 0.35 22.48
CA ASN A 228 -16.44 -0.42 22.16
C ASN A 228 -16.40 -1.75 22.94
N PHE A 229 -16.03 -2.82 22.25
CA PHE A 229 -15.83 -4.15 22.78
C PHE A 229 -14.41 -4.63 22.46
N THR A 230 -13.70 -5.15 23.46
CA THR A 230 -12.35 -5.68 23.31
C THR A 230 -12.31 -7.16 23.68
N TYR A 231 -11.68 -7.96 22.83
CA TYR A 231 -11.51 -9.39 22.99
C TYR A 231 -10.04 -9.74 22.95
N GLU A 232 -9.56 -10.48 23.96
CA GLU A 232 -8.14 -10.85 24.08
C GLU A 232 -7.65 -11.76 22.96
N ASN A 233 -8.57 -12.51 22.34
CA ASN A 233 -8.27 -13.33 21.19
C ASN A 233 -9.52 -13.49 20.30
N PRO A 234 -9.33 -13.96 19.06
CA PRO A 234 -10.43 -14.09 18.11
C PRO A 234 -11.54 -15.08 18.51
N ASN A 235 -11.22 -16.16 19.25
CA ASN A 235 -12.24 -17.12 19.69
C ASN A 235 -13.22 -16.45 20.65
N LEU A 236 -12.71 -15.65 21.59
CA LEU A 236 -13.56 -14.92 22.54
C LEU A 236 -14.50 -13.93 21.84
N LEU A 237 -14.06 -13.30 20.73
CA LEU A 237 -14.95 -12.46 19.93
C LEU A 237 -16.10 -13.29 19.37
N VAL A 238 -15.81 -14.40 18.70
CA VAL A 238 -16.83 -15.22 18.04
C VAL A 238 -17.81 -15.82 19.05
N GLU A 239 -17.33 -16.20 20.23
CA GLU A 239 -18.15 -16.81 21.29
C GLU A 239 -19.04 -15.80 22.02
N ASN A 240 -18.58 -14.56 22.24
CA ASN A 240 -19.21 -13.66 23.21
C ASN A 240 -19.87 -12.41 22.61
N ILE A 241 -19.46 -11.95 21.42
CA ILE A 241 -19.89 -10.64 20.90
C ILE A 241 -21.41 -10.50 20.73
N ASP A 242 -22.12 -11.55 20.33
CA ASP A 242 -23.58 -11.50 20.24
C ASP A 242 -24.22 -11.26 21.60
N SER A 243 -23.70 -11.93 22.64
CA SER A 243 -24.21 -11.79 24.00
C SER A 243 -23.86 -10.42 24.59
N ASP A 244 -22.65 -9.93 24.34
CA ASP A 244 -22.18 -8.63 24.81
C ASP A 244 -22.99 -7.50 24.18
N VAL A 245 -23.21 -7.55 22.85
CA VAL A 245 -24.06 -6.60 22.13
C VAL A 245 -25.50 -6.64 22.64
N ASN A 246 -26.09 -7.84 22.81
CA ASN A 246 -27.45 -7.93 23.34
C ASN A 246 -27.55 -7.39 24.77
N ASN A 247 -26.55 -7.62 25.61
CA ASN A 247 -26.51 -7.08 26.96
C ASN A 247 -26.44 -5.55 26.96
N GLU A 248 -25.63 -4.95 26.09
CA GLU A 248 -25.56 -3.49 25.95
C GLU A 248 -26.85 -2.90 25.36
N LEU A 249 -27.46 -3.54 24.36
CA LEU A 249 -28.76 -3.12 23.82
C LEU A 249 -29.83 -3.10 24.91
N ASN A 250 -29.89 -4.16 25.73
CA ASN A 250 -30.85 -4.23 26.85
C ASN A 250 -30.58 -3.16 27.92
N LYS A 251 -29.31 -2.86 28.23
CA LYS A 251 -28.95 -1.78 29.18
C LYS A 251 -29.38 -0.40 28.67
N ASP A 252 -29.29 -0.19 27.36
CA ASP A 252 -29.71 1.06 26.70
C ASP A 252 -31.24 1.11 26.48
N GLY A 253 -31.99 0.10 26.92
CA GLY A 253 -33.46 0.06 26.87
C GLY A 253 -34.05 -0.57 25.61
N PHE A 254 -33.22 -1.09 24.70
CA PHE A 254 -33.65 -1.76 23.48
C PHE A 254 -33.92 -3.25 23.76
N THR A 255 -35.16 -3.60 24.08
CA THR A 255 -35.56 -5.01 24.23
C THR A 255 -36.10 -5.57 22.92
N THR A 256 -35.84 -6.85 22.66
CA THR A 256 -36.30 -7.56 21.45
C THR A 256 -37.73 -8.08 21.55
N GLU A 257 -38.40 -7.87 22.67
CA GLU A 257 -39.81 -8.20 22.85
C GLU A 257 -40.68 -7.17 22.12
N SER A 258 -40.80 -7.36 20.81
CA SER A 258 -41.94 -6.83 20.07
C SER A 258 -43.17 -7.51 20.67
N LYS A 259 -44.08 -6.74 21.27
CA LYS A 259 -45.42 -7.25 21.54
C LYS A 259 -46.01 -7.66 20.19
N GLU A 260 -46.13 -8.97 19.97
CA GLU A 260 -46.94 -9.52 18.88
C GLU A 260 -48.40 -9.19 19.16
N ASP A 261 -48.83 -7.96 18.87
CA ASP A 261 -50.24 -7.69 18.66
C ASP A 261 -50.56 -8.09 17.22
N ALA A 262 -51.11 -9.29 17.11
CA ALA A 262 -51.65 -9.90 15.91
C ALA A 262 -52.72 -9.00 15.27
N SER A 263 -52.30 -8.05 14.45
CA SER A 263 -53.15 -7.39 13.49
C SER A 263 -52.37 -7.23 12.18
N ASN A 264 -52.98 -7.73 11.12
CA ASN A 264 -52.41 -7.85 9.77
C ASN A 264 -52.39 -6.49 9.05
N GLU A 265 -51.91 -5.46 9.74
CA GLU A 265 -51.74 -4.10 9.25
C GLU A 265 -50.24 -3.89 8.99
N LEU A 266 -49.87 -3.14 7.96
CA LEU A 266 -48.49 -2.79 7.67
C LEU A 266 -47.96 -1.91 8.80
N VAL A 267 -47.53 -2.52 9.91
CA VAL A 267 -46.93 -1.82 11.04
C VAL A 267 -45.56 -1.33 10.57
N GLU A 268 -45.43 -0.01 10.42
CA GLU A 268 -44.12 0.62 10.23
C GLU A 268 -43.22 0.19 11.40
N GLU A 269 -42.07 -0.41 11.08
CA GLU A 269 -41.10 -0.81 12.10
C GLU A 269 -40.65 0.43 12.87
N SER A 270 -40.69 0.37 14.21
CA SER A 270 -40.19 1.47 15.02
C SER A 270 -38.70 1.69 14.79
N GLU A 271 -38.25 2.94 14.97
CA GLU A 271 -36.83 3.30 14.83
C GLU A 271 -35.92 2.42 15.71
N ASP A 272 -36.39 2.07 16.92
CA ASP A 272 -35.70 1.16 17.84
C ASP A 272 -35.51 -0.25 17.27
N VAL A 273 -36.53 -0.79 16.60
CA VAL A 273 -36.45 -2.13 15.97
C VAL A 273 -35.47 -2.09 14.80
N ILE A 274 -35.51 -1.03 13.99
CA ILE A 274 -34.58 -0.82 12.87
C ILE A 274 -33.15 -0.71 13.39
N PHE A 275 -32.93 0.05 14.47
CA PHE A 275 -31.63 0.20 15.12
C PHE A 275 -31.09 -1.15 15.63
N VAL A 276 -31.88 -1.90 16.39
CA VAL A 276 -31.47 -3.23 16.91
C VAL A 276 -31.11 -4.18 15.77
N LYS A 277 -31.91 -4.23 14.71
CA LYS A 277 -31.61 -5.06 13.52
C LYS A 277 -30.30 -4.64 12.86
N ALA A 278 -30.07 -3.33 12.73
CA ALA A 278 -28.83 -2.80 12.15
C ALA A 278 -27.61 -3.18 12.98
N ILE A 279 -27.66 -3.00 14.30
CA ILE A 279 -26.55 -3.38 15.20
C ILE A 279 -26.25 -4.87 15.09
N LYS A 280 -27.29 -5.74 15.10
CA LYS A 280 -27.10 -7.18 14.95
C LYS A 280 -26.50 -7.59 13.60
N ALA A 281 -26.97 -6.97 12.51
CA ALA A 281 -26.40 -7.22 11.19
C ALA A 281 -24.92 -6.81 11.12
N LEU A 282 -24.57 -5.66 11.71
CA LEU A 282 -23.18 -5.21 11.81
C LEU A 282 -22.31 -6.14 12.67
N THR A 283 -22.84 -6.67 13.78
CA THR A 283 -22.18 -7.69 14.61
C THR A 283 -21.84 -8.93 13.80
N GLU A 284 -22.78 -9.43 12.97
CA GLU A 284 -22.53 -10.59 12.12
C GLU A 284 -21.46 -10.31 11.05
N ASN A 285 -21.44 -9.12 10.45
CA ASN A 285 -20.39 -8.77 9.49
C ASN A 285 -18.99 -8.77 10.16
N VAL A 286 -18.89 -8.23 11.39
CA VAL A 286 -17.64 -8.25 12.17
C VAL A 286 -17.20 -9.68 12.49
N LYS A 287 -18.13 -10.51 12.97
CA LYS A 287 -17.85 -11.93 13.25
C LYS A 287 -17.36 -12.65 12.00
N SER A 288 -18.05 -12.47 10.88
CA SER A 288 -17.71 -13.08 9.60
C SER A 288 -16.32 -12.66 9.13
N PHE A 289 -16.04 -11.34 9.17
CA PHE A 289 -14.75 -10.80 8.78
C PHE A 289 -13.59 -11.38 9.60
N PHE A 290 -13.66 -11.31 10.93
CA PHE A 290 -12.58 -11.81 11.79
C PHE A 290 -12.49 -13.33 11.77
N SER A 291 -13.60 -14.03 11.61
CA SER A 291 -13.59 -15.48 11.40
C SER A 291 -12.83 -15.85 10.13
N SER A 292 -13.10 -15.16 9.03
CA SER A 292 -12.36 -15.34 7.78
C SER A 292 -10.89 -14.97 7.91
N LEU A 293 -10.56 -13.86 8.59
CA LEU A 293 -9.19 -13.37 8.74
C LEU A 293 -8.30 -14.39 9.46
N PHE A 294 -8.82 -15.01 10.50
CA PHE A 294 -8.08 -15.96 11.34
C PHE A 294 -8.33 -17.44 10.99
N GLY A 295 -9.20 -17.71 10.00
CA GLY A 295 -9.47 -19.05 9.49
C GLY A 295 -10.42 -19.88 10.36
N PHE A 296 -11.29 -19.25 11.14
CA PHE A 296 -12.40 -19.92 11.81
C PHE A 296 -13.52 -20.13 10.80
N ARG A 297 -14.05 -21.36 10.72
CA ARG A 297 -15.30 -21.60 10.00
C ARG A 297 -16.44 -21.13 10.89
N THR A 298 -17.07 -20.03 10.54
CA THR A 298 -18.44 -19.77 10.99
C THR A 298 -19.34 -20.76 10.25
N GLU A 299 -19.97 -21.67 10.99
CA GLU A 299 -21.12 -22.40 10.44
C GLU A 299 -22.21 -21.35 10.20
N ILE A 300 -22.26 -20.83 8.96
CA ILE A 300 -23.37 -20.01 8.51
C ILE A 300 -24.59 -20.94 8.53
N THR A 301 -25.41 -20.81 9.57
CA THR A 301 -26.74 -21.42 9.60
C THR A 301 -27.59 -20.64 8.61
N SER A 302 -27.60 -21.05 7.34
CA SER A 302 -28.63 -20.64 6.41
C SER A 302 -29.95 -21.18 6.94
N LYS A 303 -30.79 -20.31 7.52
CA LYS A 303 -32.20 -20.60 7.64
C LYS A 303 -32.80 -20.48 6.24
N ASP A 304 -33.11 -21.63 5.65
CA ASP A 304 -34.12 -21.76 4.60
C ASP A 304 -35.51 -21.35 5.13
#